data_AF-A0A9D0VFM8-F1
#
_entry.id   AF-A0A9D0VFM8-F1
#
_cell.length_a   1.000
_cell.length_b   1.000
_cell.length_c   1.000
_cell.angle_alpha   90.00
_cell.angle_beta   90.00
_cell.angle_gamma   90.00
#
_symmetry.space_group_name_H-M   'P 1'
#
loop_
_entity.id
_entity.type
_entity.pdbx_description
1 polymer ?
#
loop_
_entity_poly.entity_id
_entity_poly.type
_entity_poly.pdbx_seq_one_letter_code
_entity_poly.pdbx_strand_id
1 'polypeptide(L)' 'MAVRFVAVSGNIGVGKSSLVRFLTEQYGFLPIYEPVDDNPYLSDFYADMGRWSFH' A
#
# COMPACT_ATOMS: atom_id res chain seq x y z
N MET A 1 -12.02 -13.71 20.68
CA MET A 1 -12.27 -13.79 19.22
C MET A 1 -10.97 -13.50 18.49
N ALA A 2 -10.67 -14.19 17.40
CA ALA A 2 -9.48 -13.92 16.59
C ALA A 2 -9.73 -12.71 15.67
N VAL A 3 -8.77 -11.80 15.61
CA VAL A 3 -8.76 -10.70 14.64
C VAL A 3 -8.46 -11.29 13.26
N ARG A 4 -9.23 -10.87 12.24
CA ARG A 4 -9.04 -11.28 10.84
C ARG A 4 -8.43 -10.13 10.06
N PHE A 5 -7.46 -10.46 9.20
CA PHE A 5 -6.79 -9.52 8.31
C PHE A 5 -7.05 -9.90 6.86
N VAL A 6 -7.17 -8.89 6.01
CA VAL A 6 -7.26 -9.04 4.55
C VAL A 6 -6.20 -8.13 3.94
N ALA A 7 -5.27 -8.71 3.19
CA ALA A 7 -4.27 -7.95 2.44
C ALA A 7 -4.73 -7.76 0.99
N VAL A 8 -4.64 -6.53 0.49
CA VAL A 8 -4.96 -6.18 -0.90
C VAL A 8 -3.67 -5.99 -1.67
N SER A 9 -3.44 -6.78 -2.73
CA SER A 9 -2.26 -6.71 -3.59
C SER A 9 -2.64 -6.44 -5.05
N GLY A 10 -1.72 -5.85 -5.80
CA GLY A 10 -1.92 -5.48 -7.20
C GLY A 10 -0.95 -4.38 -7.65
N ASN A 11 -0.84 -4.22 -8.97
CA ASN A 11 0.11 -3.29 -9.59
C ASN A 11 -0.12 -1.82 -9.16
N ILE A 12 0.91 -0.99 -9.38
CA ILE A 12 0.82 0.47 -9.19
C ILE A 12 -0.30 1.00 -10.11
N GLY A 13 -1.17 1.86 -9.58
CA GLY A 13 -2.28 2.48 -10.32
C GLY A 13 -3.54 1.62 -10.53
N VAL A 14 -3.58 0.36 -10.10
CA VAL A 14 -4.75 -0.54 -10.35
C VAL A 14 -5.99 -0.23 -9.49
N GLY A 15 -5.89 0.67 -8.52
CA GLY A 15 -7.02 1.06 -7.65
C GLY A 15 -7.11 0.34 -6.30
N LYS A 16 -5.99 -0.16 -5.75
CA LYS A 16 -5.94 -0.80 -4.42
C LYS A 16 -6.55 0.06 -3.32
N SER A 17 -6.15 1.34 -3.23
CA SER A 17 -6.69 2.26 -2.22
C SER A 17 -8.19 2.47 -2.37
N SER A 18 -8.70 2.48 -3.61
CA SER A 18 -10.14 2.55 -3.89
C SER A 18 -10.88 1.31 -3.40
N LEU A 19 -10.31 0.11 -3.58
CA LEU A 19 -10.88 -1.13 -3.08
C LEU A 19 -10.88 -1.18 -1.54
N VAL A 20 -9.79 -0.77 -0.89
CA VAL A 20 -9.72 -0.70 0.59
C VAL A 20 -10.78 0.27 1.13
N ARG A 21 -10.96 1.43 0.49
CA ARG A 21 -12.01 2.38 0.85
C ARG A 21 -13.41 1.78 0.70
N PHE A 22 -13.68 1.11 -0.42
CA PHE A 22 -14.95 0.40 -0.62
C PHE A 22 -15.21 -0.65 0.48
N LEU A 23 -14.22 -1.50 0.80
CA LEU A 23 -14.37 -2.53 1.83
C LEU A 23 -14.62 -1.94 3.23
N THR A 24 -13.98 -0.81 3.52
CA THR A 24 -14.19 -0.04 4.76
C THR A 24 -15.62 0.49 4.82
N GLU A 25 -16.07 1.18 3.76
CA GLU A 25 -17.41 1.79 3.69
C GLU A 25 -18.54 0.74 3.72
N GLN A 26 -18.37 -0.40 3.04
CA GLN A 26 -19.44 -1.41 2.90
C GLN A 26 -19.50 -2.42 4.06
N TYR A 27 -18.35 -2.75 4.66
CA TYR A 27 -18.26 -3.85 5.61
C TYR A 27 -17.61 -3.47 6.95
N GLY A 28 -17.24 -2.20 7.14
CA GLY A 28 -16.71 -1.70 8.41
C GLY A 28 -15.31 -2.22 8.75
N PHE A 29 -14.52 -2.62 7.75
CA PHE A 29 -13.11 -2.96 7.97
C PHE A 29 -12.33 -1.74 8.43
N LEU A 30 -11.35 -1.93 9.31
CA LEU A 30 -10.37 -0.89 9.64
C LEU A 30 -9.36 -0.77 8.48
N PRO A 31 -9.25 0.39 7.81
CA PRO A 31 -8.31 0.56 6.72
C PRO A 31 -6.88 0.72 7.23
N ILE A 32 -5.94 0.13 6.49
CA ILE A 32 -4.49 0.36 6.65
C ILE A 32 -3.95 0.61 5.24
N TYR A 33 -3.42 1.81 5.00
CA TYR A 33 -2.88 2.21 3.69
C TYR A 33 -1.35 2.14 3.68
N GLU A 34 -0.76 1.99 2.49
CA GLU A 34 0.68 2.04 2.30
C GLU A 34 1.19 3.48 2.55
N PRO A 35 2.27 3.69 3.33
CA PRO A 35 2.81 5.02 3.64
C PRO A 35 3.67 5.55 2.49
N VAL A 36 3.08 5.74 1.32
CA VAL A 36 3.80 6.14 0.09
C VAL A 36 4.33 7.58 0.22
N ASP A 37 3.49 8.50 0.67
CA ASP A 37 3.81 9.94 0.73
C ASP A 37 4.90 10.26 1.77
N ASP A 38 4.95 9.47 2.86
CA ASP A 38 5.90 9.64 3.96
C ASP A 38 7.17 8.79 3.80
N ASN A 39 7.35 8.11 2.66
CA ASN A 39 8.52 7.25 2.46
C ASN A 39 9.74 8.08 2.01
N PRO A 40 10.76 8.29 2.89
CA PRO A 40 11.88 9.16 2.58
C PRO A 40 12.82 8.60 1.50
N TYR A 41 12.72 7.31 1.18
CA TYR A 41 13.62 6.63 0.25
C TYR A 41 13.01 6.41 -1.15
N LEU A 42 11.68 6.56 -1.27
CA LEU A 42 10.98 6.15 -2.49
C LEU A 42 11.36 7.02 -3.69
N SER A 43 11.55 8.32 -3.48
CA SER A 43 12.01 9.24 -4.53
C SER A 43 13.41 8.88 -5.03
N ASP A 44 14.34 8.63 -4.11
CA ASP A 44 15.71 8.25 -4.45
C ASP A 44 15.74 6.91 -5.20
N PHE A 45 14.94 5.94 -4.74
CA PHE A 45 14.80 4.64 -5.38
C PHE A 45 14.30 4.75 -6.83
N TYR A 46 13.27 5.57 -7.09
CA TYR A 46 12.81 5.79 -8.47
C TYR A 46 13.78 6.61 -9.33
N ALA A 47 14.68 7.39 -8.72
CA ALA A 47 15.73 8.11 -9.44
C ALA A 47 16.89 7.21 -9.91
N ASP A 48 17.27 6.20 -9.12
CA ASP A 48 18.29 5.20 -9.49
C ASP A 48 18.07 3.87 -8.76
N MET A 49 17.24 2.99 -9.35
CA MET A 49 16.90 1.71 -8.72
C MET A 49 18.11 0.80 -8.53
N GLY A 50 19.12 0.89 -9.39
CA GLY A 50 20.31 0.03 -9.31
C GLY A 50 21.18 0.39 -8.11
N ARG A 51 21.34 1.69 -7.84
CA ARG A 51 22.09 2.19 -6.68
C ARG A 51 21.36 2.01 -5.36
N TRP A 52 20.05 2.18 -5.36
CA TRP A 52 19.22 2.23 -4.15
C TRP A 52 18.47 0.93 -3.84
N SER A 53 18.56 -0.08 -4.70
CA SER A 53 18.14 -1.45 -4.36
C SER A 53 19.18 -2.14 -3.46
N PHE A 54 18.73 -3.09 -2.64
CA PHE A 54 19.63 -3.95 -1.90
C PHE A 54 20.27 -4.97 -2.85
N HIS A 55 21.59 -5.13 -2.76
CA HIS A 55 22.40 -6.10 -3.51
C HIS A 55 22.40 -7.49 -2.87
#